data_AF-A0A1M3G1F6-F1
#
_entry.id   AF-A0A1M3G1F6-F1
#
_cell.length_a   1.000
_cell.length_b   1.000
_cell.length_c   1.000
_cell.angle_alpha   90.00
_cell.angle_beta   90.00
_cell.angle_gamma   90.00
#
_symmetry.space_group_name_H-M   'P 1'
#
loop_
_entity.id
_entity.type
_entity.pdbx_description
1 polymer ?
#
loop_
_entity_poly.entity_id
_entity_poly.type
_entity_poly.pdbx_seq_one_letter_code
_entity_poly.pdbx_strand_id
1 'polypeptide(L)'
;MPYPILIAINHPNHRTAVLVDGGFFLKRYRQLISKDHSAQQVADNLYQMALSHVKDQRQLYRIFYYDCCRFEKNIYHLITHRQTDFGRTDQYHFRKDLFEELKQKRNRPKTDLEMKN
;
A
#
# COMPACT_ATOMS: atom_id res chain seq x y z
N MET A 1 1.98 47.03 -27.99
CA MET A 1 1.87 45.56 -28.06
C MET A 1 2.99 45.06 -28.97
N PRO A 2 3.74 43.98 -28.69
CA PRO A 2 3.48 42.94 -27.68
C PRO A 2 4.61 42.75 -26.64
N TYR A 3 4.25 42.15 -25.53
CA TYR A 3 5.13 41.76 -24.42
C TYR A 3 6.07 40.61 -24.84
N PRO A 4 7.32 40.56 -24.34
CA PRO A 4 8.18 39.39 -24.54
C PRO A 4 7.55 38.19 -23.82
N ILE A 5 7.35 37.14 -24.59
CA ILE A 5 6.77 35.87 -24.16
C ILE A 5 7.70 35.26 -23.11
N LEU A 6 7.32 35.37 -21.83
CA LEU A 6 7.82 34.49 -20.78
C LEU A 6 7.20 33.12 -21.03
N ILE A 7 7.91 32.29 -21.80
CA ILE A 7 7.66 30.85 -21.80
C ILE A 7 8.08 30.36 -20.41
N ALA A 8 7.14 30.35 -19.47
CA ALA A 8 7.27 29.52 -18.28
C ALA A 8 7.24 28.07 -18.77
N ILE A 9 8.43 27.47 -18.89
CA ILE A 9 8.56 26.03 -19.08
C ILE A 9 8.14 25.40 -17.75
N ASN A 10 6.83 25.30 -17.50
CA ASN A 10 6.31 24.43 -16.45
C ASN A 10 6.82 23.04 -16.81
N HIS A 11 7.81 22.54 -16.07
CA HIS A 11 8.33 21.20 -16.31
C HIS A 11 7.17 20.23 -16.08
N PRO A 12 6.66 19.57 -17.13
CA PRO A 12 5.39 18.86 -17.02
C PRO A 12 5.62 17.56 -16.26
N ASN A 13 4.72 17.25 -15.35
CA ASN A 13 4.52 15.92 -14.77
C ASN A 13 5.66 15.39 -13.88
N HIS A 14 5.83 15.98 -12.69
CA HIS A 14 6.58 15.30 -11.62
C HIS A 14 5.82 14.06 -11.16
N ARG A 15 6.20 12.91 -11.71
CA ARG A 15 5.69 11.59 -11.32
C ARG A 15 6.37 11.13 -10.04
N THR A 16 5.58 10.77 -9.04
CA THR A 16 6.10 10.29 -7.74
C THR A 16 5.78 8.82 -7.56
N ALA A 17 6.80 8.03 -7.20
CA ALA A 17 6.61 6.67 -6.72
C ALA A 17 6.70 6.65 -5.19
N VAL A 18 5.87 5.82 -4.56
CA VAL A 18 5.86 5.63 -3.10
C VAL A 18 6.34 4.22 -2.80
N LEU A 19 7.31 4.07 -1.90
CA LEU A 19 7.72 2.77 -1.37
C LEU A 19 7.19 2.61 0.06
N VAL A 20 6.41 1.57 0.31
CA VAL A 20 5.83 1.25 1.60
C VAL A 20 6.52 0.02 2.18
N ASP A 21 7.10 0.16 3.37
CA ASP A 21 7.51 -0.97 4.21
C ASP A 21 6.25 -1.58 4.86
N GLY A 22 5.89 -2.80 4.42
CA GLY A 22 4.67 -3.48 4.84
C GLY A 22 4.67 -3.91 6.31
N GLY A 23 5.82 -4.36 6.84
CA GLY A 23 5.95 -4.78 8.23
C GLY A 23 5.79 -3.59 9.18
N PHE A 24 6.46 -2.48 8.87
CA PHE A 24 6.31 -1.24 9.63
C PHE A 24 4.89 -0.66 9.49
N PHE A 25 4.38 -0.58 8.25
CA PHE A 25 3.06 -0.04 7.95
C PHE A 25 1.96 -0.77 8.73
N LEU A 26 1.91 -2.12 8.65
CA LEU A 26 0.85 -2.88 9.32
C LEU A 26 0.92 -2.76 10.85
N LYS A 27 2.13 -2.73 11.42
CA LYS A 27 2.31 -2.51 12.86
C LYS A 27 1.74 -1.16 13.29
N ARG A 28 2.03 -0.09 12.54
CA ARG A 28 1.55 1.27 12.83
C ARG A 28 0.07 1.46 12.55
N TYR A 29 -0.42 0.92 11.44
CA TYR A 29 -1.83 0.98 11.06
C TYR A 29 -2.72 0.37 12.14
N ARG A 30 -2.34 -0.81 12.66
CA ARG A 30 -3.08 -1.48 13.74
C ARG A 30 -3.06 -0.74 15.07
N GLN A 31 -2.04 0.09 15.30
CA GLN A 31 -1.93 0.90 16.51
C GLN A 31 -2.69 2.22 16.41
N LEU A 32 -2.68 2.85 15.23
CA LEU A 32 -3.18 4.21 15.05
C LEU A 32 -4.57 4.30 14.41
N ILE A 33 -4.97 3.29 13.64
CA ILE A 33 -6.18 3.35 12.81
C ILE A 33 -7.18 2.30 13.27
N SER A 34 -6.89 1.02 13.05
CA SER A 34 -7.77 -0.06 13.51
C SER A 34 -7.09 -1.42 13.39
N LYS A 35 -7.42 -2.33 14.32
CA LYS A 35 -7.02 -3.75 14.27
C LYS A 35 -8.01 -4.61 13.50
N ASP A 36 -9.25 -4.14 13.34
CA ASP A 36 -10.39 -4.93 12.87
C ASP A 36 -10.71 -4.70 11.39
N HIS A 37 -9.98 -3.80 10.73
CA HIS A 37 -10.15 -3.55 9.30
C HIS A 37 -9.76 -4.77 8.46
N SER A 38 -10.60 -5.07 7.47
CA SER A 38 -10.35 -6.12 6.49
C SER A 38 -9.14 -5.80 5.62
N ALA A 39 -8.60 -6.81 4.96
CA ALA A 39 -7.46 -6.65 4.06
C ALA A 39 -7.73 -5.65 2.93
N GLN A 40 -8.96 -5.64 2.42
CA GLN A 40 -9.44 -4.69 1.41
C GLN A 40 -9.44 -3.26 1.95
N GLN A 41 -10.02 -3.03 3.13
CA GLN A 41 -10.04 -1.70 3.77
C GLN A 41 -8.63 -1.17 4.02
N VAL A 42 -7.72 -2.05 4.44
CA VAL A 42 -6.30 -1.70 4.66
C VAL A 42 -5.63 -1.32 3.34
N ALA A 43 -5.87 -2.07 2.26
CA ALA A 43 -5.32 -1.77 0.94
C ALA A 43 -5.88 -0.44 0.37
N ASP A 44 -7.17 -0.16 0.57
CA ASP A 44 -7.80 1.10 0.17
C ASP A 44 -7.22 2.28 0.96
N ASN A 45 -7.12 2.15 2.28
CA ASN A 45 -6.55 3.18 3.13
C ASN A 45 -5.07 3.44 2.82
N LEU A 46 -4.29 2.40 2.52
CA LEU A 46 -2.91 2.55 2.06
C LEU A 46 -2.84 3.37 0.76
N TYR A 47 -3.72 3.08 -0.19
CA TYR A 47 -3.79 3.81 -1.45
C TYR A 47 -4.16 5.27 -1.24
N GLN A 48 -5.17 5.56 -0.40
CA GLN A 48 -5.56 6.93 -0.07
C GLN A 48 -4.46 7.70 0.67
N MET A 49 -3.73 7.05 1.58
CA MET A 49 -2.56 7.66 2.24
C MET A 49 -1.44 7.97 1.25
N ALA A 50 -1.19 7.09 0.28
CA ALA A 50 -0.19 7.33 -0.75
C ALA A 50 -0.60 8.50 -1.65
N LEU A 51 -1.88 8.58 -2.04
CA LEU A 51 -2.42 9.70 -2.81
C LEU A 51 -2.33 11.02 -2.06
N SER A 52 -2.75 11.07 -0.80
CA SER A 52 -2.69 12.31 0.00
C SER A 52 -1.26 12.82 0.23
N HIS A 53 -0.28 11.92 0.18
CA HIS A 53 1.14 12.28 0.26
C HIS A 53 1.68 12.93 -1.04
N VAL A 54 1.07 12.63 -2.18
CA VAL A 54 1.43 13.15 -3.50
C VAL A 54 0.55 14.38 -3.78
N LYS A 55 1.03 15.57 -3.40
CA LYS A 55 0.34 16.87 -3.56
C LYS A 55 -0.12 17.15 -5.00
N ASP A 56 -1.12 18.04 -5.15
CA ASP A 56 -1.89 18.40 -6.38
C ASP A 56 -1.14 18.62 -7.70
N GLN A 57 0.17 18.87 -7.70
CA GLN A 57 0.96 19.05 -8.93
C GLN A 57 1.79 17.82 -9.33
N ARG A 58 1.72 16.75 -8.55
CA ARG A 58 2.46 15.50 -8.79
C ARG A 58 1.47 14.39 -9.10
N GLN A 59 1.79 13.58 -10.10
CA GLN A 59 1.00 12.38 -10.42
C GLN A 59 1.58 11.19 -9.67
N LEU A 60 0.74 10.47 -8.92
CA LEU A 60 1.14 9.19 -8.33
C LEU A 60 1.39 8.21 -9.48
N TYR A 61 2.66 7.85 -9.69
CA TYR A 61 3.04 6.92 -10.75
C TYR A 61 2.83 5.47 -10.32
N ARG A 62 3.35 5.10 -9.14
CA ARG A 62 3.31 3.73 -8.66
C ARG A 62 3.52 3.65 -7.16
N ILE A 63 2.84 2.70 -6.53
CA ILE A 63 3.12 2.29 -5.16
C ILE A 63 3.88 0.96 -5.22
N PHE A 64 5.03 0.93 -4.56
CA PHE A 64 5.81 -0.28 -4.29
C PHE A 64 5.54 -0.71 -2.86
N TYR A 65 5.10 -1.95 -2.68
CA TYR A 65 4.87 -2.52 -1.36
C TYR A 65 5.93 -3.59 -1.10
N TYR A 66 6.77 -3.37 -0.09
CA TYR A 66 7.83 -4.28 0.29
C TYR A 66 7.46 -5.00 1.59
N ASP A 67 7.25 -6.31 1.51
CA ASP A 67 7.06 -7.17 2.67
C ASP A 67 7.60 -8.58 2.35
N CYS A 68 7.92 -9.34 3.39
CA CYS A 68 8.35 -10.72 3.22
C CYS A 68 7.19 -11.61 2.76
N CYS A 69 7.53 -12.71 2.07
CA CYS A 69 6.55 -13.74 1.80
C CYS A 69 6.03 -14.33 3.11
N ARG A 70 4.77 -14.79 3.07
CA ARG A 70 4.12 -15.38 4.23
C ARG A 70 4.86 -16.65 4.62
N PHE A 71 4.96 -16.86 5.93
CA PHE A 71 5.60 -18.04 6.48
C PHE A 71 4.54 -19.13 6.68
N GLU A 72 4.74 -20.30 6.06
CA GLU A 72 3.74 -21.37 5.95
C GLU A 72 4.14 -22.68 6.63
N LYS A 73 5.32 -22.74 7.27
CA LYS A 73 5.84 -23.99 7.83
C LYS A 73 5.30 -24.25 9.23
N ASN A 74 5.17 -25.52 9.57
CA ASN A 74 5.01 -25.99 10.93
C ASN A 74 6.35 -25.85 11.67
N ILE A 75 6.36 -25.15 12.81
CA ILE A 75 7.54 -25.07 13.68
C ILE A 75 7.22 -25.75 15.01
N TYR A 76 8.15 -26.59 15.47
CA TYR A 76 8.15 -27.12 16.82
C TYR A 76 8.95 -26.21 17.74
N HIS A 77 8.30 -25.67 18.76
CA HIS A 77 8.93 -24.81 19.75
C HIS A 77 9.56 -25.66 20.86
N LEU A 78 10.89 -25.78 20.85
CA LEU A 78 11.65 -26.68 21.73
C LEU A 78 11.43 -26.45 23.23
N ILE A 79 11.21 -25.20 23.65
CA ILE A 79 11.08 -24.85 25.08
C ILE A 79 9.67 -25.15 25.60
N THR A 80 8.64 -24.96 24.77
CA THR A 80 7.23 -25.14 25.18
C THR A 80 6.68 -26.49 24.74
N HIS A 81 7.45 -27.25 23.96
CA HIS A 81 7.06 -28.52 23.34
C HIS A 81 5.77 -28.43 22.51
N ARG A 82 5.48 -27.24 21.96
CA ARG A 82 4.28 -26.99 21.14
C ARG A 82 4.63 -26.91 19.68
N GLN A 83 3.78 -27.48 18.84
CA GLN A 83 3.83 -27.29 17.40
C GLN A 83 2.89 -26.15 17.00
N THR A 84 3.37 -25.22 16.19
CA THR A 84 2.57 -24.12 15.65
C THR A 84 2.55 -24.22 14.13
N ASP A 85 1.34 -24.34 13.57
CA ASP A 85 1.09 -24.27 12.14
C ASP A 85 0.89 -22.80 11.74
N PHE A 86 1.94 -22.18 11.21
CA PHE A 86 1.88 -20.79 10.79
C PHE A 86 0.97 -20.56 9.58
N GLY A 87 0.77 -21.58 8.75
CA GLY A 87 -0.13 -21.52 7.59
C GLY A 87 -1.61 -21.48 7.94
N ARG A 88 -1.97 -21.71 9.21
CA ARG A 88 -3.35 -21.65 9.72
C ARG A 88 -3.62 -20.45 10.61
N THR A 89 -2.64 -19.56 10.78
CA THR A 89 -2.81 -18.38 11.64
C THR A 89 -3.65 -17.31 10.97
N ASP A 90 -4.44 -16.57 11.74
CA ASP A 90 -5.21 -15.42 11.22
C ASP A 90 -4.30 -14.40 10.55
N GLN A 91 -3.08 -14.21 11.07
CA GLN A 91 -2.07 -13.35 10.46
C GLN A 91 -1.66 -13.82 9.06
N TYR A 92 -1.51 -15.14 8.87
CA TYR A 92 -1.21 -15.71 7.57
C TYR A 92 -2.34 -15.43 6.57
N HIS A 93 -3.59 -15.73 6.94
CA HIS A 93 -4.76 -15.48 6.09
C HIS A 93 -4.94 -14.00 5.78
N PHE A 94 -4.85 -13.13 6.77
CA PHE A 94 -4.93 -11.67 6.57
C PHE A 94 -3.86 -11.16 5.60
N ARG A 95 -2.58 -11.58 5.77
CA ARG A 95 -1.51 -11.21 4.83
C ARG A 95 -1.72 -11.83 3.45
N LYS A 96 -2.39 -12.99 3.38
CA LYS A 96 -2.80 -13.61 2.13
C LYS A 96 -3.69 -12.69 1.34
N ASP A 97 -4.80 -12.33 1.96
CA ASP A 97 -5.83 -11.51 1.35
C ASP A 97 -5.29 -10.11 1.03
N LEU A 98 -4.46 -9.53 1.90
CA LEU A 98 -3.90 -8.20 1.68
C LEU A 98 -3.05 -8.12 0.41
N PHE A 99 -2.17 -9.09 0.13
CA PHE A 99 -1.39 -9.00 -1.10
C PHE A 99 -2.24 -9.28 -2.34
N GLU A 100 -3.29 -10.08 -2.24
CA GLU A 100 -4.22 -10.25 -3.37
C GLU A 100 -4.95 -8.93 -3.67
N GLU A 101 -5.41 -8.21 -2.65
CA GLU A 101 -5.99 -6.87 -2.79
C GLU A 101 -5.00 -5.87 -3.40
N LEU A 102 -3.75 -5.86 -2.93
CA LEU A 102 -2.71 -4.97 -3.47
C LEU A 102 -2.36 -5.31 -4.94
N LYS A 103 -2.33 -6.60 -5.31
CA LYS A 103 -2.13 -7.04 -6.70
C LYS A 103 -3.27 -6.57 -7.60
N GLN A 104 -4.52 -6.68 -7.15
CA GLN A 104 -5.68 -6.23 -7.91
C GLN A 104 -5.61 -4.71 -8.14
N LYS A 105 -5.27 -3.92 -7.11
CA LYS A 105 -5.12 -2.46 -7.22
C LYS A 105 -3.96 -2.03 -8.12
N ARG A 106 -2.91 -2.84 -8.26
CA ARG A 106 -1.77 -2.56 -9.16
C ARG A 106 -2.17 -2.47 -10.64
N ASN A 107 -3.11 -3.30 -11.07
CA ASN A 107 -3.45 -3.45 -12.48
C ASN A 107 -4.65 -2.58 -12.91
N ARG A 108 -5.29 -1.86 -11.99
CA ARG A 108 -6.43 -0.99 -12.29
C ARG A 108 -5.92 0.40 -12.66
N PRO A 109 -5.99 0.84 -13.93
CA PRO A 109 -5.83 2.25 -14.25
C PRO A 109 -7.02 2.99 -13.62
N LYS A 110 -6.79 3.78 -12.57
CA LYS A 110 -7.80 4.72 -12.10
C LYS A 110 -7.64 5.99 -12.91
N THR A 111 -8.49 6.13 -13.92
CA THR A 111 -8.72 7.37 -14.64
C THR A 111 -9.18 8.42 -13.63
N ASP A 112 -8.73 9.67 -13.78
CA ASP A 112 -9.00 10.80 -12.87
C ASP A 112 -10.49 11.07 -12.57
N LEU A 113 -11.40 10.42 -13.32
CA LEU A 113 -12.86 10.46 -13.20
C LEU A 113 -13.43 9.66 -12.02
N GLU A 114 -12.78 8.61 -11.51
CA GLU A 114 -13.32 7.80 -10.39
C GLU A 114 -13.04 8.43 -9.00
N MET A 115 -12.25 9.50 -8.92
CA MET A 115 -11.86 10.15 -7.66
C MET A 115 -12.70 11.40 -7.31
N LYS A 116 -13.72 11.71 -8.11
CA LYS A 116 -14.56 12.92 -7.98
C LYS A 116 -16.01 12.68 -7.53
N ASN A 117 -16.38 11.44 -7.20
CA ASN A 117 -17.73 11.10 -6.72
C ASN A 117 -17.69 10.60 -5.28
#